data_AF-A0A936VGH7-F1
#
_entry.id   AF-A0A936VGH7-F1
#
_cell.length_a   1.000
_cell.length_b   1.000
_cell.length_c   1.000
_cell.angle_alpha   90.00
_cell.angle_beta   90.00
_cell.angle_gamma   90.00
#
_symmetry.space_group_name_H-M   'P 1'
#
loop_
_entity.id
_entity.type
_entity.pdbx_description
1 polymer ?
#
loop_
_entity_poly.entity_id
_entity_poly.type
_entity_poly.pdbx_seq_one_letter_code
_entity_poly.pdbx_strand_id
1 'polypeptide(L)' 'MTKYDVYVRCDHCSQNHSVHVSLQLEDDSLDGTHLMDHIAEDKFPTSIAFMRSNKYRCPHTSELYAADDIAKIVLFAAVR' A
#
# COMPACT_ATOMS: atom_id res chain seq x y z
N MET A 1 6.95 14.37 -9.84
CA MET A 1 6.67 13.48 -8.70
C MET A 1 5.18 13.39 -8.50
N THR A 2 4.62 12.22 -8.78
CA THR A 2 3.21 11.89 -8.61
C THR A 2 3.02 11.27 -7.23
N LYS A 3 1.95 11.68 -6.55
CA LYS A 3 1.61 11.15 -5.22
C LYS A 3 0.76 9.89 -5.40
N TYR A 4 1.17 8.80 -4.79
CA TYR A 4 0.44 7.54 -4.76
C TYR A 4 0.03 7.21 -3.33
N ASP A 5 -1.21 6.83 -3.13
CA ASP A 5 -1.68 6.25 -1.89
C ASP A 5 -1.47 4.74 -1.93
N VAL A 6 -1.02 4.20 -0.80
CA VAL A 6 -0.67 2.80 -0.64
C VAL A 6 -1.90 2.05 -0.16
N TYR A 7 -2.21 0.95 -0.85
CA TYR A 7 -3.29 0.04 -0.52
C TYR A 7 -2.75 -1.36 -0.27
N VAL A 8 -3.41 -2.08 0.63
CA VAL A 8 -3.07 -3.46 0.98
C VAL A 8 -4.31 -4.32 0.81
N ARG A 9 -4.16 -5.50 0.21
CA ARG A 9 -5.24 -6.48 0.11
C ARG A 9 -5.52 -7.08 1.49
N CYS A 10 -6.75 -6.89 1.97
CA CYS A 10 -7.21 -7.46 3.22
C CYS A 10 -7.58 -8.95 3.06
N ASP A 11 -7.01 -9.81 3.90
CA ASP A 11 -7.24 -11.26 3.83
C ASP A 11 -8.66 -11.68 4.25
N HIS A 12 -9.41 -10.81 4.95
CA HIS A 12 -10.78 -11.11 5.42
C HIS A 12 -11.86 -10.81 4.37
N CYS A 13 -11.74 -9.69 3.65
CA CYS A 13 -12.74 -9.28 2.66
C CYS A 13 -12.23 -9.39 1.21
N SER A 14 -10.96 -9.76 1.02
CA SER A 14 -10.28 -9.83 -0.27
C SER A 14 -10.21 -8.52 -1.07
N GLN A 15 -10.52 -7.37 -0.46
CA GLN A 15 -10.47 -6.05 -1.08
C GLN A 15 -9.22 -5.25 -0.68
N ASN A 16 -8.83 -4.31 -1.53
CA ASN A 16 -7.75 -3.37 -1.26
C ASN A 16 -8.23 -2.22 -0.36
N HIS A 17 -7.47 -1.91 0.68
CA HIS A 17 -7.78 -0.84 1.61
C HIS A 17 -6.60 0.10 1.78
N SER A 18 -6.89 1.40 1.86
CA SER A 18 -5.88 2.41 2.14
C SER A 18 -5.31 2.19 3.54
N VAL A 19 -3.99 2.24 3.63
CA VAL A 19 -3.24 2.15 4.90
C VAL A 19 -2.73 3.51 5.36
N HIS A 20 -3.28 4.59 4.79
CA HIS A 20 -2.94 6.00 5.09
C HIS A 20 -1.44 6.33 4.94
N VAL A 21 -0.76 5.59 4.06
CA VAL A 21 0.61 5.91 3.63
C VAL A 21 0.55 6.41 2.21
N SER A 22 1.30 7.48 1.93
CA SER A 22 1.49 7.97 0.57
C SER A 22 2.96 8.00 0.20
N LEU A 23 3.26 7.73 -1.07
CA LEU A 23 4.58 7.80 -1.68
C LEU A 23 4.61 8.92 -2.72
N GLN A 24 5.78 9.52 -2.93
CA GLN A 24 6.03 10.40 -4.06
C GLN A 24 7.01 9.70 -5.00
N LEU A 25 6.54 9.33 -6.19
CA LEU A 25 7.32 8.61 -7.18
C LEU A 25 7.45 9.45 -8.46
N GLU A 26 8.52 9.24 -9.23
CA GLU A 26 8.76 10.03 -10.44
C GLU A 26 7.86 9.60 -11.60
N ASP A 27 7.54 8.30 -11.67
CA ASP A 27 6.65 7.70 -12.66
C ASP A 27 5.19 8.10 -12.40
N ASP A 28 4.46 8.44 -13.46
CA ASP A 28 3.07 8.88 -13.46
C ASP A 28 2.09 7.75 -13.84
N SER A 29 2.60 6.58 -14.23
CA SER A 29 1.84 5.45 -14.78
C SER A 29 1.71 4.24 -13.83
N LEU A 30 1.82 4.46 -12.51
CA LEU A 30 1.80 3.38 -11.50
C LEU A 30 0.42 3.11 -10.86
N ASP A 31 -0.67 3.63 -11.42
CA ASP A 31 -2.00 3.40 -10.86
C ASP A 31 -2.43 1.94 -11.02
N GLY A 32 -2.80 1.30 -9.92
CA GLY A 32 -3.19 -0.10 -9.85
C GLY A 32 -2.03 -1.10 -9.93
N THR A 33 -0.77 -0.67 -9.90
CA THR A 33 0.39 -1.58 -9.99
C THR A 33 0.91 -2.00 -8.62
N HIS A 34 1.68 -3.10 -8.57
CA HIS A 34 2.32 -3.55 -7.34
C HIS A 34 3.59 -2.76 -7.05
N LEU A 35 3.79 -2.37 -5.79
CA LEU A 35 4.96 -1.58 -5.38
C LEU A 35 6.31 -2.27 -5.73
N MET A 36 6.37 -3.59 -5.55
CA MET A 36 7.57 -4.41 -5.81
C MET A 36 7.97 -4.46 -7.30
N ASP A 37 7.06 -4.20 -8.22
CA ASP A 37 7.36 -4.20 -9.66
C ASP A 37 8.21 -2.99 -10.07
N HIS A 38 8.24 -1.94 -9.23
CA HIS A 38 8.88 -0.66 -9.53
C HIS A 38 9.96 -0.27 -8.54
N ILE A 39 9.89 -0.75 -7.29
CA ILE A 39 10.84 -0.40 -6.23
C ILE A 39 11.27 -1.69 -5.52
N ALA A 40 12.58 -1.93 -5.49
CA ALA A 40 13.16 -3.03 -4.74
C ALA A 40 13.01 -2.84 -3.23
N GLU A 41 12.90 -3.94 -2.48
CA GLU A 41 12.56 -3.90 -1.05
C GLU A 41 13.58 -3.13 -0.18
N ASP A 42 14.86 -3.19 -0.54
CA ASP A 42 15.95 -2.46 0.11
C ASP A 42 15.88 -0.94 -0.10
N LYS A 43 15.07 -0.47 -1.06
CA LYS A 43 14.86 0.94 -1.39
C LYS A 43 13.55 1.49 -0.83
N PHE A 44 12.81 0.72 -0.06
CA PHE A 44 11.56 1.21 0.49
C PHE A 44 11.75 2.34 1.48
N PRO A 45 10.93 3.40 1.41
CA PRO A 45 10.96 4.46 2.39
C PRO A 45 10.48 3.94 3.74
N THR A 46 10.93 4.59 4.81
CA THR A 46 10.63 4.19 6.20
C THR A 46 9.13 4.10 6.49
N SER A 47 8.29 4.88 5.79
CA SER A 47 6.83 4.81 5.89
C SER A 47 6.26 3.44 5.52
N ILE A 48 6.85 2.74 4.54
CA ILE A 48 6.48 1.37 4.15
C ILE A 48 6.90 0.38 5.23
N ALA A 49 8.11 0.52 5.78
CA ALA A 49 8.56 -0.33 6.89
C ALA A 49 7.66 -0.18 8.13
N PHE A 50 7.29 1.05 8.49
CA PHE A 50 6.36 1.30 9.60
C PHE A 50 4.98 0.71 9.33
N MET A 51 4.43 0.89 8.14
CA MET A 51 3.16 0.29 7.74
C MET A 51 3.14 -1.23 7.91
N ARG A 52 4.21 -1.93 7.50
CA ARG A 52 4.34 -3.39 7.64
C ARG A 52 4.34 -3.87 9.10
N SER A 53 4.77 -3.03 10.03
CA SER A 53 4.73 -3.33 11.46
C SER A 53 3.37 -3.10 12.12
N ASN A 54 2.42 -2.47 11.41
CA ASN A 54 1.10 -2.12 11.93
C ASN A 54 0.02 -3.14 11.57
N LYS A 55 -1.06 -3.13 12.36
CA LYS A 55 -2.32 -3.80 12.04
C LYS A 55 -3.37 -2.77 11.68
N TYR A 56 -4.20 -3.12 10.69
CA TYR A 56 -5.25 -2.27 10.16
C TYR A 56 -6.61 -2.91 10.41
N ARG A 57 -7.64 -2.08 10.59
CA ARG A 57 -9.02 -2.56 10.73
C ARG A 57 -9.69 -2.59 9.36
N CYS A 58 -10.24 -3.73 8.97
CA CYS A 58 -11.02 -3.84 7.74
C CYS A 58 -12.33 -3.04 7.89
N PRO A 59 -12.68 -2.13 6.97
CA PRO A 59 -13.93 -1.38 7.01
C PRO A 59 -15.18 -2.24 6.78
N HIS A 60 -15.05 -3.40 6.14
CA HIS A 60 -16.20 -4.28 5.87
C HIS A 60 -16.46 -5.29 6.98
N THR A 61 -15.41 -5.93 7.49
CA THR A 61 -15.55 -7.02 8.47
C THR A 61 -15.27 -6.58 9.91
N SER A 62 -14.71 -5.38 10.10
CA SER A 62 -14.17 -4.88 11.37
C SER A 62 -13.01 -5.72 11.95
N GLU A 63 -12.57 -6.77 11.27
CA GLU A 63 -11.44 -7.61 11.68
C GLU A 63 -10.10 -6.90 11.47
N LEU A 64 -9.10 -7.29 12.26
CA LEU A 64 -7.75 -6.79 12.09
C LEU A 64 -7.00 -7.63 11.05
N TYR A 65 -6.25 -6.96 10.18
CA TYR A 65 -5.35 -7.59 9.21
C TYR A 65 -3.96 -6.91 9.25
N ALA A 66 -2.93 -7.65 8.86
CA ALA A 66 -1.56 -7.16 8.77
C ALA A 66 -1.27 -6.64 7.36
N ALA A 67 -0.31 -5.73 7.27
CA ALA A 67 0.23 -5.21 6.02
C ALA A 67 1.68 -5.69 5.79
N ASP A 68 2.01 -6.89 6.27
CA ASP A 68 3.36 -7.44 6.31
C ASP A 68 3.84 -8.02 4.96
N ASP A 69 2.90 -8.52 4.15
CA ASP A 69 3.16 -9.06 2.82
C ASP A 69 3.26 -7.94 1.75
N ILE A 70 4.49 -7.66 1.35
CA ILE A 70 4.83 -6.63 0.37
C ILE A 70 4.26 -6.91 -1.03
N ALA A 71 4.07 -8.19 -1.38
CA ALA A 71 3.53 -8.57 -2.69
C ALA A 71 2.06 -8.17 -2.82
N LYS A 72 1.37 -7.91 -1.70
CA LYS A 72 -0.02 -7.47 -1.66
C LYS A 72 -0.18 -5.94 -1.66
N ILE A 73 0.91 -5.18 -1.76
CA ILE A 73 0.87 -3.72 -1.79
C ILE A 73 0.60 -3.24 -3.21
N VAL A 74 -0.45 -2.44 -3.35
CA VAL A 74 -0.88 -1.82 -4.62
C VAL A 74 -0.86 -0.31 -4.47
N LEU A 75 -0.45 0.38 -5.53
CA LEU A 75 -0.40 1.84 -5.61
C LEU A 75 -1.65 2.37 -6.31
N PHE A 76 -2.24 3.45 -5.79
CA PHE A 76 -3.31 4.18 -6.45
C PHE A 76 -2.94 5.66 -6.51
N ALA A 77 -3.08 6.29 -7.67
CA ALA A 77 -2.81 7.71 -7.84
C ALA A 77 -3.72 8.49 -6.88
N ALA A 78 -3.13 9.35 -6.06
CA ALA A 78 -3.90 10.19 -5.16
C ALA A 78 -4.72 11.17 -6.00
N VAL A 79 -6.04 10.98 -6.04
CA VAL A 79 -6.95 11.90 -6.71
C VAL A 79 -6.86 13.25 -5.98
N ARG A 80 -6.44 14.28 -6.72
CA ARG A 80 -6.33 15.66 -6.23
C ARG A 80 -7.69 16.26 -5.93
#